data_AF-A0A067JQB5-F1
#
_entry.id   AF-A0A067JQB5-F1
#
_cell.length_a   1.000
_cell.length_b   1.000
_cell.length_c   1.000
_cell.angle_alpha   90.00
_cell.angle_beta   90.00
_cell.angle_gamma   90.00
#
_symmetry.space_group_name_H-M   'P 1'
#
loop_
_entity.id
_entity.type
_entity.pdbx_description
1 polymer ?
#
loop_
_entity_poly.entity_id
_entity_poly.type
_entity_poly.pdbx_seq_one_letter_code
_entity_poly.pdbx_strand_id
1 'polypeptide(L)' 'MVHWFLYELKFKYGPVLRLRIGSVDTMVIQSAKAAVELFKNHDASFYDQTVPYVFC' A
#
# COMPACT_ATOMS: atom_id res chain seq x y z
N MET A 1 -12.62 10.16 -0.75
CA MET A 1 -11.89 10.53 -1.99
C MET A 1 -10.74 9.56 -2.30
N VAL A 2 -9.72 9.42 -1.45
CA VAL A 2 -8.53 8.56 -1.70
C VAL A 2 -8.86 7.09 -1.95
N HIS A 3 -9.84 6.53 -1.23
CA HIS A 3 -10.26 5.13 -1.40
C HIS A 3 -10.73 4.83 -2.83
N TRP A 4 -11.49 5.73 -3.46
CA TRP A 4 -11.98 5.56 -4.83
C TRP A 4 -10.84 5.60 -5.85
N PHE A 5 -9.93 6.56 -5.72
CA PHE A 5 -8.78 6.69 -6.61
C PHE A 5 -7.89 5.43 -6.61
N LEU A 6 -7.59 4.90 -5.43
CA LEU A 6 -6.84 3.65 -5.32
C LEU A 6 -7.62 2.49 -5.95
N TYR A 7 -8.93 2.41 -5.71
CA TYR A 7 -9.78 1.36 -6.29
C TYR A 7 -9.74 1.36 -7.82
N GLU A 8 -9.79 2.53 -8.47
CA GLU A 8 -9.67 2.64 -9.92
C GLU A 8 -8.32 2.15 -10.45
N LEU A 9 -7.22 2.45 -9.73
CA LEU A 9 -5.88 2.00 -10.10
C LEU A 9 -5.73 0.47 -10.11
N LYS A 10 -6.53 -0.23 -9.29
CA LYS A 10 -6.59 -1.70 -9.26
C LYS A 10 -6.86 -2.28 -10.64
N PHE A 11 -7.78 -1.67 -11.39
CA PHE A 11 -8.20 -2.20 -12.69
C PHE A 11 -7.13 -2.03 -13.76
N LYS A 12 -6.25 -1.04 -13.60
CA LYS A 12 -5.19 -0.73 -14.56
C LYS A 12 -3.87 -1.47 -14.26
N TYR A 13 -3.52 -1.61 -12.98
CA TYR A 13 -2.20 -2.13 -12.56
C TYR A 13 -2.28 -3.44 -11.78
N GLY A 14 -3.47 -3.89 -11.41
CA GLY A 14 -3.68 -5.07 -10.60
C GLY A 14 -3.80 -4.78 -9.10
N PRO A 15 -4.06 -5.81 -8.28
CA PRO A 15 -4.38 -5.67 -6.85
C PRO A 15 -3.19 -5.33 -5.95
N VAL A 16 -1.97 -5.29 -6.49
CA VAL A 16 -0.76 -4.92 -5.76
C VAL A 16 0.00 -3.92 -6.62
N LEU A 17 0.13 -2.69 -6.12
CA LEU A 17 0.74 -1.60 -6.88
C LEU A 17 1.62 -0.73 -5.99
N ARG A 18 2.64 -0.12 -6.58
CA ARG A 18 3.58 0.76 -5.91
C ARG A 18 3.32 2.20 -6.36
N LEU A 19 3.07 3.09 -5.40
CA LEU A 19 2.81 4.51 -5.61
C LEU A 19 3.90 5.31 -4.94
N ARG A 20 4.40 6.33 -5.64
CA ARG A 20 5.27 7.32 -5.02
C ARG A 20 4.42 8.51 -4.57
N ILE A 21 4.24 8.64 -3.26
CA ILE A 21 3.51 9.75 -2.64
C ILE A 21 4.55 10.77 -2.15
N GLY A 22 4.75 11.83 -2.92
CA GLY A 22 5.85 12.77 -2.69
C GLY A 22 7.22 12.09 -2.89
N SER A 23 8.01 12.02 -1.83
CA SER A 23 9.31 11.32 -1.80
C SER A 23 9.24 9.91 -1.20
N VAL A 24 8.05 9.46 -0.80
CA VAL A 24 7.85 8.16 -0.14
C VAL A 24 7.34 7.15 -1.16
N ASP A 25 8.02 6.01 -1.26
CA ASP A 25 7.53 4.86 -2.01
C ASP A 25 6.55 4.06 -1.14
N THR A 26 5.33 3.86 -1.62
CA THR A 26 4.22 3.27 -0.87
C THR A 26 3.65 2.09 -1.63
N MET A 27 3.64 0.92 -1.01
CA MET A 27 2.98 -0.26 -1.57
C MET A 27 1.52 -0.33 -1.12
N VAL A 28 0.61 -0.42 -2.09
CA VAL A 28 -0.84 -0.53 -1.85
C VAL A 28 -1.29 -1.93 -2.22
N ILE A 29 -1.92 -2.62 -1.27
CA ILE A 29 -2.47 -3.96 -1.44
C ILE A 29 -4.00 -3.90 -1.34
N GLN A 30 -4.67 -4.37 -2.40
CA GLN A 30 -6.12 -4.29 -2.59
C GLN A 30 -6.76 -5.67 -2.72
N SER A 31 -6.11 -6.68 -2.13
CA SER A 31 -6.60 -8.07 -2.05
C SER A 31 -6.34 -8.64 -0.66
N ALA A 32 -7.36 -9.26 -0.08
CA ALA A 32 -7.26 -9.91 1.22
C ALA A 32 -6.21 -11.03 1.22
N LYS A 33 -6.07 -11.78 0.13
CA LYS A 33 -5.06 -12.84 -0.01
C LYS A 33 -3.64 -12.27 0.08
N ALA A 34 -3.35 -11.24 -0.72
CA ALA A 34 -2.04 -10.59 -0.73
C ALA A 34 -1.73 -9.87 0.59
N ALA A 35 -2.74 -9.28 1.24
CA ALA A 35 -2.59 -8.69 2.57
C ALA A 35 -2.25 -9.77 3.59
N VAL A 36 -2.95 -10.90 3.56
CA VAL A 36 -2.68 -12.04 4.44
C VAL A 36 -1.29 -12.64 4.19
N GLU A 37 -0.87 -12.81 2.94
CA GLU A 37 0.49 -13.27 2.61
C GLU A 37 1.57 -12.29 3.09
N LEU A 38 1.29 -10.98 3.03
CA LEU A 38 2.19 -9.96 3.53
C LEU A 38 2.27 -9.95 5.06
N PHE A 39 1.13 -9.98 5.75
CA PHE A 39 1.08 -9.90 7.20
C PHE A 39 1.46 -11.21 7.89
N LYS A 40 1.21 -12.38 7.28
CA LYS A 40 1.55 -13.68 7.89
C LYS A 40 3.01 -14.08 7.75
N ASN A 41 3.73 -13.57 6.75
CA ASN A 41 5.12 -13.97 6.49
C ASN A 41 6.17 -13.02 7.09
N HIS A 42 5.77 -11.88 7.67
CA HIS A 42 6.70 -10.86 8.17
C HIS A 42 6.21 -10.14 9.44
N ASP A 43 6.13 -10.85 10.58
CA ASP A 43 5.85 -10.22 11.89
C ASP A 43 6.96 -9.26 12.37
N ALA A 44 8.20 -9.37 11.87
CA ALA A 44 9.33 -8.55 12.32
C ALA A 44 9.86 -7.52 11.30
N SER A 45 9.61 -7.69 9.99
CA SER A 45 10.15 -6.83 8.93
C SER A 45 9.19 -5.73 8.47
N PHE A 46 7.90 -5.82 8.83
CA PHE A 46 6.87 -4.86 8.43
C PHE A 46 6.48 -3.89 9.56
N TYR A 47 7.16 -3.97 10.72
CA TYR A 47 7.06 -2.98 11.79
C TYR A 47 7.89 -1.74 11.45
N ASP A 48 7.69 -1.19 10.26
CA ASP A 48 8.05 0.18 9.94
C ASP A 48 6.73 0.90 9.73
N GLN A 49 6.13 1.36 10.82
CA GLN A 49 5.06 2.35 10.76
C GLN A 49 5.68 3.68 10.29
N THR A 50 6.11 3.76 9.03
CA THR A 50 6.30 5.04 8.37
C THR A 50 4.91 5.60 8.09
N VAL A 51 4.35 6.28 9.08
CA VAL A 51 3.30 7.27 8.80
C VAL A 51 3.98 8.36 7.97
N PRO A 52 3.60 8.57 6.69
CA PRO A 52 4.14 9.68 5.95
C PRO A 52 3.61 10.94 6.62
N TYR A 53 4.44 11.58 7.44
CA TYR A 53 4.20 12.95 7.87
C TYR A 53 4.28 13.82 6.61
N VAL A 54 3.12 14.00 5.96
CA VAL A 54 2.95 14.97 4.90
C VAL A 54 3.03 16.34 5.58
N PHE A 55 4.22 16.91 5.62
CA PHE A 55 4.37 18.33 5.92
C PHE A 55 3.68 19.09 4.78
N CYS A 56 2.55 19.69 5.12
CA CYS A 56 1.85 20.67 4.30
C CYS A 56 2.64 21.98 4.32
#